data_AF-A0A2T7UIN7-F1
#
_entry.id   AF-A0A2T7UIN7-F1
#
_cell.length_a   1.000
_cell.length_b   1.000
_cell.length_c   1.000
_cell.angle_alpha   90.00
_cell.angle_beta   90.00
_cell.angle_gamma   90.00
#
_symmetry.space_group_name_H-M   'P 1'
#
loop_
_entity.id
_entity.type
_entity.pdbx_description
1 polymer ?
#
loop_
_entity_poly.entity_id
_entity_poly.type
_entity_poly.pdbx_seq_one_letter_code
_entity_poly.pdbx_strand_id
1 'polypeptide(L)' 'MSDSDKVWPTGLTQAESEEIHRNLIQGTQIFGMIAAFAHLLAYIYSPWLK' A
#
# COMPACT_ATOMS: atom_id res chain seq x y z
N MET A 1 -24.28 -9.21 14.65
CA MET A 1 -23.49 -9.67 13.50
C MET A 1 -23.56 -8.60 12.44
N SER A 2 -22.43 -8.04 12.01
CA SER A 2 -22.37 -7.38 10.70
C SER A 2 -22.76 -8.42 9.67
N ASP A 3 -23.70 -8.06 8.79
CA ASP A 3 -24.13 -8.92 7.70
C ASP A 3 -22.97 -9.03 6.70
N SER A 4 -22.15 -10.09 6.82
CA SER A 4 -20.93 -10.26 6.02
C SER A 4 -21.21 -10.31 4.52
N ASP A 5 -22.42 -10.68 4.14
CA ASP A 5 -22.88 -10.79 2.75
C ASP A 5 -23.53 -9.49 2.25
N LYS A 6 -23.65 -8.47 3.12
CA LYS A 6 -24.19 -7.16 2.74
C LYS A 6 -23.26 -6.48 1.76
N VAL A 7 -23.78 -6.27 0.57
CA VAL A 7 -23.14 -5.49 -0.49
C VAL A 7 -23.42 -3.99 -0.26
N TRP A 8 -22.37 -3.18 -0.31
CA TRP A 8 -22.46 -1.72 -0.18
C TRP A 8 -22.59 -1.05 -1.56
N PRO A 9 -22.87 0.27 -1.65
CA PRO A 9 -22.96 0.98 -2.94
C PRO A 9 -21.70 0.89 -3.82
N THR A 10 -20.56 0.52 -3.23
CA THR A 10 -19.30 0.21 -3.93
C THR A 10 -19.34 -1.12 -4.70
N GLY A 11 -20.37 -1.94 -4.50
CA GLY A 11 -20.51 -3.28 -5.09
C GLY A 11 -19.71 -4.36 -4.36
N LEU A 12 -19.07 -4.03 -3.24
CA LEU A 12 -18.26 -4.95 -2.45
C LEU A 12 -18.93 -5.28 -1.11
N THR A 13 -18.70 -6.51 -0.67
CA THR A 13 -18.87 -6.89 0.73
C THR A 13 -17.78 -6.24 1.59
N GLN A 14 -17.98 -6.26 2.90
CA GLN A 14 -16.96 -5.78 3.83
C GLN A 14 -15.67 -6.61 3.71
N ALA A 15 -15.78 -7.93 3.57
CA ALA A 15 -14.62 -8.83 3.49
C ALA A 15 -13.75 -8.54 2.25
N GLU A 16 -14.36 -8.35 1.08
CA GLU A 16 -13.66 -7.99 -0.16
C GLU A 16 -12.99 -6.61 -0.06
N SER A 17 -13.69 -5.65 0.55
CA SER A 17 -13.14 -4.30 0.78
C SER A 17 -11.89 -4.34 1.67
N GLU A 18 -11.92 -5.15 2.73
CA GLU A 18 -10.79 -5.32 3.62
C GLU A 18 -9.61 -6.08 3.00
N GLU A 19 -9.89 -7.07 2.13
CA GLU A 19 -8.85 -7.77 1.37
C GLU A 19 -8.05 -6.80 0.50
N ILE A 20 -8.75 -5.99 -0.29
CA ILE A 20 -8.12 -4.97 -1.14
C ILE A 20 -7.37 -3.96 -0.27
N HIS A 21 -7.97 -3.48 0.82
CA HIS A 21 -7.37 -2.51 1.72
C HIS A 21 -6.05 -3.02 2.32
N ARG A 22 -6.02 -4.27 2.83
CA ARG A 22 -4.81 -4.87 3.40
C ARG A 22 -3.70 -5.03 2.35
N ASN A 23 -4.03 -5.55 1.18
CA ASN A 23 -3.06 -5.75 0.09
C ASN A 23 -2.51 -4.41 -0.42
N LEU A 24 -3.36 -3.38 -0.54
CA LEU A 24 -2.96 -2.05 -0.96
C LEU A 24 -2.03 -1.39 0.05
N ILE A 25 -2.35 -1.47 1.35
CA ILE A 25 -1.49 -0.94 2.41
C ILE A 25 -0.14 -1.67 2.41
N GLN A 26 -0.15 -2.99 2.39
CA GLN A 26 1.10 -3.78 2.42
C GLN A 26 1.97 -3.49 1.20
N GLY A 27 1.39 -3.46 0.00
CA GLY A 27 2.10 -3.12 -1.24
C GLY A 27 2.71 -1.72 -1.18
N THR A 28 1.94 -0.73 -0.70
CA THR A 28 2.40 0.66 -0.58
C THR A 28 3.50 0.80 0.47
N GLN A 29 3.41 0.09 1.60
CA GLN A 29 4.44 0.08 2.64
C GLN A 29 5.76 -0.52 2.15
N ILE A 30 5.70 -1.65 1.45
CA ILE A 30 6.89 -2.30 0.89
C ILE A 30 7.53 -1.39 -0.18
N PHE A 31 6.71 -0.85 -1.09
CA PHE A 31 7.19 0.09 -2.11
C PHE A 31 7.82 1.32 -1.47
N GLY A 32 7.16 1.93 -0.49
CA GLY A 32 7.66 3.12 0.23
C GLY A 32 8.98 2.86 0.94
N MET A 33 9.11 1.71 1.60
CA MET A 33 10.37 1.28 2.23
C MET A 33 11.48 1.17 1.19
N ILE A 34 11.26 0.42 0.10
CA ILE A 34 12.26 0.23 -0.96
C ILE A 34 12.63 1.57 -1.60
N ALA A 35 11.65 2.43 -1.88
CA ALA A 35 11.88 3.74 -2.44
C ALA A 35 12.73 4.62 -1.52
N ALA A 36 12.45 4.66 -0.22
CA ALA A 36 13.24 5.41 0.75
C ALA A 36 14.70 4.88 0.81
N PHE A 37 14.89 3.56 0.85
CA PHE A 37 16.22 2.95 0.79
C PHE A 37 16.97 3.30 -0.50
N ALA A 38 16.30 3.21 -1.65
CA ALA A 38 16.90 3.54 -2.94
C ALA A 38 17.36 5.01 -2.98
N HIS A 39 16.53 5.94 -2.48
CA HIS A 39 16.90 7.36 -2.43
C HIS A 39 18.03 7.63 -1.43
N LEU A 40 18.05 6.94 -0.29
CA LEU A 40 19.15 7.05 0.68
C LEU A 40 20.47 6.57 0.06
N LEU A 41 20.47 5.42 -0.60
CA LEU A 41 21.66 4.88 -1.27
C LEU A 41 22.10 5.78 -2.43
N ALA A 42 21.16 6.27 -3.24
CA ALA A 42 21.45 7.22 -4.31
C ALA A 42 22.09 8.49 -3.75
N TYR A 43 21.57 9.04 -2.65
CA TYR A 43 22.14 10.22 -2.00
C TYR A 43 23.60 10.00 -1.52
N ILE A 44 23.91 8.83 -0.96
CA ILE A 44 25.27 8.51 -0.47
C ILE A 44 26.25 8.25 -1.62
N TYR A 45 25.85 7.44 -2.61
CA TYR A 45 26.78 6.89 -3.61
C TYR A 45 26.75 7.60 -4.96
N SER A 46 25.75 8.43 -5.21
CA SER A 46 25.61 9.17 -6.47
C SER A 46 25.02 10.53 -6.15
N PRO A 47 25.80 11.48 -5.62
CA PRO A 47 25.28 12.81 -5.31
C PRO A 47 24.75 13.46 -6.59
N TRP A 48 23.42 13.44 -6.73
CA TRP A 48 22.70 13.99 -7.88
C TRP A 48 22.77 15.52 -7.93
N LEU A 49 22.90 16.14 -6.75
CA LEU A 49 23.16 17.56 -6.56
C LEU A 49 24.68 17.76 -6.47
N LYS A 50 25.31 18.11 -7.59
CA LYS A 50 26.56 18.86 -7.57
C LYS A 50 26.29 20.28 -7.06
#